data_AF-A0A4Q3T6B5-F1
#
_entry.id   AF-A0A4Q3T6B5-F1
#
_cell.length_a   1.000
_cell.length_b   1.000
_cell.length_c   1.000
_cell.angle_alpha   90.00
_cell.angle_beta   90.00
_cell.angle_gamma   90.00
#
_symmetry.space_group_name_H-M   'P 1'
#
loop_
_entity.id
_entity.type
_entity.pdbx_description
1 polymer ?
#
loop_
_entity_poly.entity_id
_entity_poly.type
_entity_poly.pdbx_seq_one_letter_code
_entity_poly.pdbx_strand_id
1 'polypeptide(L)' 'MTSAMLATMVICFALSVSVAVSIGLAAVLGIQASNAHMLISVKEMFNAINKFPLAAIPFFILAGNL' A
#
# COMPACT_ATOMS: atom_id res chain seq x y z
N MET A 1 -4.82 -14.12 -3.78
CA MET A 1 -3.90 -12.96 -3.65
C MET A 1 -4.67 -11.66 -3.74
N THR A 2 -5.13 -11.26 -4.93
CA THR A 2 -5.91 -10.03 -5.14
C THR A 2 -7.22 -10.03 -4.35
N SER A 3 -7.91 -11.16 -4.28
CA SER A 3 -9.13 -11.33 -3.46
C SER A 3 -8.89 -11.08 -1.97
N ALA A 4 -7.75 -11.54 -1.42
CA ALA A 4 -7.39 -11.32 -0.02
C ALA A 4 -7.06 -9.84 0.27
N MET A 5 -6.36 -9.17 -0.66
CA MET A 5 -6.07 -7.74 -0.54
C MET A 5 -7.34 -6.89 -0.64
N LEU A 6 -8.26 -7.25 -1.54
CA LEU A 6 -9.52 -6.52 -1.75
C LEU A 6 -10.49 -6.74 -0.58
N ALA A 7 -10.59 -7.96 -0.06
CA ALA A 7 -11.40 -8.26 1.12
C ALA A 7 -10.89 -7.52 2.37
N THR A 8 -9.58 -7.51 2.60
CA THR A 8 -8.98 -6.81 3.76
C THR A 8 -9.14 -5.28 3.65
N MET A 9 -8.98 -4.72 2.46
CA MET A 9 -9.31 -3.32 2.15
C MET A 9 -10.75 -2.96 2.52
N VAL A 10 -11.72 -3.74 2.04
CA VAL A 10 -13.16 -3.49 2.25
C VAL A 10 -13.52 -3.60 3.73
N ILE A 11 -12.96 -4.57 4.44
CA ILE A 11 -13.16 -4.74 5.89
C ILE A 11 -12.57 -3.54 6.67
N CYS A 12 -11.35 -3.11 6.35
CA CYS A 12 -10.72 -1.96 7.03
C CYS A 12 -11.45 -0.64 6.74
N PHE A 13 -11.97 -0.46 5.52
CA PHE A 13 -12.81 0.70 5.18
C PHE A 13 -14.16 0.67 5.88
N ALA A 14 -14.80 -0.50 6.02
CA ALA A 14 -16.02 -0.64 6.79
C ALA A 14 -15.83 -0.30 8.28
N LEU A 15 -14.62 -0.53 8.80
CA LEU A 15 -14.20 -0.15 10.15
C LEU A 15 -13.73 1.31 10.26
N SER A 16 -13.88 2.13 9.20
CA SER A 16 -13.43 3.54 9.15
C SER A 16 -11.95 3.74 9.49
N VAL A 17 -11.11 2.75 9.22
CA VAL A 17 -9.65 2.86 9.42
C VAL A 17 -9.05 3.76 8.34
N SER A 18 -8.00 4.51 8.68
CA SER A 18 -7.25 5.34 7.73
C SER A 18 -6.85 4.56 6.47
N VAL A 19 -6.95 5.21 5.31
CA VAL A 19 -6.65 4.60 4.01
C VAL A 19 -5.22 4.07 3.96
N ALA A 20 -4.25 4.82 4.49
CA ALA A 20 -2.85 4.42 4.52
C ALA A 20 -2.63 3.11 5.31
N VAL A 21 -3.25 3.00 6.49
CA VAL A 21 -3.15 1.83 7.37
C VAL A 21 -3.81 0.62 6.72
N SER A 22 -4.95 0.83 6.07
CA SER A 22 -5.69 -0.21 5.36
C SER A 22 -4.85 -0.80 4.21
N ILE A 23 -4.17 0.05 3.43
CA ILE A 23 -3.32 -0.39 2.29
C ILE A 23 -2.11 -1.18 2.81
N GLY A 24 -1.48 -0.71 3.88
CA GLY A 24 -0.36 -1.41 4.50
C GLY A 24 -0.74 -2.81 5.00
N LEU A 25 -1.87 -2.92 5.72
CA LEU A 25 -2.36 -4.21 6.22
C LEU A 25 -2.76 -5.17 5.10
N ALA A 26 -3.47 -4.67 4.08
CA ALA A 26 -3.84 -5.48 2.93
C ALA A 26 -2.62 -6.01 2.16
N ALA A 27 -1.57 -5.18 2.02
CA ALA A 27 -0.31 -5.59 1.38
C ALA A 27 0.43 -6.67 2.17
N VAL A 28 0.56 -6.51 3.50
CA VAL A 28 1.22 -7.51 4.35
C VAL A 28 0.45 -8.83 4.32
N LEU A 29 -0.88 -8.79 4.47
CA LEU A 29 -1.72 -9.99 4.40
C LEU A 29 -1.70 -10.64 3.01
N GLY A 30 -1.59 -9.85 1.94
CA GLY A 30 -1.41 -10.33 0.57
C GLY A 30 -0.10 -11.10 0.37
N ILE A 31 1.02 -10.60 0.91
CA ILE A 31 2.33 -11.26 0.87
C ILE A 31 2.30 -12.58 1.65
N GLN A 32 1.68 -12.58 2.83
CA GLN A 32 1.52 -13.78 3.66
C GLN A 32 0.64 -14.83 2.96
N ALA A 33 -0.46 -14.42 2.32
CA ALA A 33 -1.33 -15.30 1.54
C ALA A 33 -0.65 -15.87 0.28
N SER A 34 0.44 -15.24 -0.18
CA SER A 34 1.26 -15.73 -1.28
C SER A 34 2.28 -16.80 -0.88
N ASN A 35 2.45 -17.09 0.41
CA ASN A 35 3.61 -17.84 0.93
C ASN A 35 4.97 -17.25 0.48
N ALA A 36 5.01 -15.93 0.23
CA ALA A 36 6.21 -15.25 -0.20
C ALA A 36 7.11 -14.97 1.02
N HIS A 37 8.43 -15.02 0.81
CA HIS A 37 9.38 -14.73 1.89
C HIS A 37 9.24 -13.27 2.34
N MET A 38 9.10 -13.03 3.65
CA MET A 38 8.88 -11.70 4.23
C MET A 38 9.97 -10.66 3.88
N LEU A 39 11.14 -11.10 3.42
CA LEU A 39 12.21 -10.23 2.91
C LEU A 39 11.78 -9.43 1.66
N ILE A 40 10.79 -9.93 0.91
CA ILE A 40 10.22 -9.24 -0.25
C ILE A 40 9.49 -7.97 0.19
N SER A 41 8.84 -7.98 1.36
CA SER A 41 8.18 -6.79 1.93
C SER A 41 9.19 -5.67 2.14
N VAL A 42 10.33 -5.98 2.76
CA VAL A 42 11.40 -5.01 3.02
C VAL A 42 12.01 -4.49 1.71
N LYS A 43 12.26 -5.39 0.74
CA LYS A 43 12.77 -5.01 -0.58
C LYS A 43 11.84 -4.03 -1.30
N GLU A 44 10.52 -4.30 -1.29
CA GLU A 44 9.54 -3.40 -1.93
C GLU A 44 9.39 -2.08 -1.18
N MET A 45 9.50 -2.06 0.16
CA MET A 45 9.52 -0.80 0.92
C MET A 45 10.71 0.09 0.54
N PHE A 46 11.91 -0.49 0.40
CA PHE A 46 13.08 0.26 -0.08
C PHE A 46 12.94 0.72 -1.54
N ASN A 47 12.34 -0.10 -2.39
CA ASN A 47 12.05 0.28 -3.78
C ASN A 47 11.04 1.44 -3.85
N ALA A 48 10.03 1.43 -2.96
CA ALA A 48 9.04 2.49 -2.87
C ALA A 48 9.63 3.83 -2.45
N ILE A 49 10.64 3.86 -1.55
CA ILE A 49 11.32 5.10 -1.15
C ILE A 49 11.96 5.81 -2.35
N ASN A 50 12.56 5.05 -3.28
CA ASN A 50 13.16 5.64 -4.48
C ASN A 50 12.10 6.17 -5.47
N LYS A 51 10.92 5.55 -5.50
CA LYS A 51 9.81 5.97 -6.36
C LYS A 51 8.92 7.04 -5.74
N PHE A 52 8.98 7.22 -4.41
CA PHE A 52 8.12 8.15 -3.69
C PHE A 52 8.36 9.61 -4.11
N PRO A 53 9.59 10.14 -4.19
CA PRO A 53 9.83 11.48 -4.73
C PRO A 53 9.34 11.64 -6.17
N LEU A 54 9.55 10.62 -7.01
CA LEU A 54 9.15 10.65 -8.42
C LEU A 54 7.63 10.72 -8.60
N ALA A 55 6.88 10.01 -7.73
CA ALA A 55 5.42 10.08 -7.67
C ALA A 55 4.92 11.32 -6.92
N ALA A 56 5.68 11.85 -5.97
CA ALA A 56 5.31 13.02 -5.20
C ALA A 56 5.30 14.30 -6.05
N ILE A 57 6.23 14.45 -7.00
CA ILE A 57 6.28 15.61 -7.91
C ILE A 57 4.93 15.89 -8.60
N PRO A 58 4.29 14.94 -9.32
CA PRO A 58 3.01 15.19 -9.94
C PRO A 58 1.88 15.42 -8.92
N PHE A 59 1.89 14.73 -7.78
CA PHE A 59 0.88 14.96 -6.74
C PHE A 59 1.00 16.35 -6.11
N PHE A 60 2.22 16.85 -5.87
CA PHE A 60 2.44 18.21 -5.38
C PHE A 60 2.10 19.27 -6.42
N ILE A 61 2.39 19.02 -7.70
CA ILE A 61 1.99 19.92 -8.80
C ILE A 61 0.46 19.98 -8.93
N LEU A 62 -0.23 18.84 -8.91
CA LEU A 62 -1.70 18.81 -9.00
C LEU A 62 -2.38 19.39 -7.75
N ALA A 63 -1.85 19.13 -6.55
CA ALA A 63 -2.40 19.67 -5.30
C ALA A 63 -2.13 21.18 -5.14
N GLY A 64 -1.05 21.69 -5.77
CA GLY A 64 -0.72 23.12 -5.79
C GLY A 64 -1.53 23.96 -6.78
N ASN A 65 -2.37 23.33 -7.62
CA ASN A 65 -3.31 24.02 -8.52
C ASN A 65 -4.73 24.12 -7.92
N LEU A 66 -4.83 24.13 -6.59
CA LEU A 66 -6.02 24.53 -5.81
C LEU A 66 -5.84 25.97 -5.34
#